data_AF-A0A158S122-F1
#
_entry.id   AF-A0A158S122-F1
#
_cell.length_a   1.000
_cell.length_b   1.000
_cell.length_c   1.000
_cell.angle_alpha   90.00
_cell.angle_beta   90.00
_cell.angle_gamma   90.00
#
_symmetry.space_group_name_H-M   'P 1'
#
loop_
_entity.id
_entity.type
_entity.pdbx_description
1 polymer ?
#
loop_
_entity_poly.entity_id
_entity_poly.type
_entity_poly.pdbx_seq_one_letter_code
_entity_poly.pdbx_strand_id
1 'polypeptide(L)'
;MTRATRLLLPVVAAACLTALGPASPALPAAREDARAAAIHPVSNIAQMQAWLSRVPVTREFPPDFAGSLRAYASAFVIEMSTAPGCVPCADLWTRLGMLRQHYGWQMRTLSREDALLRSGRLGLPWVGHPVAWVRPIDDPSRMVPIAIGTDHAPNLARNAWLAARMLTGVRPEVGVRALSKFTGIVGASPISRFHR
;
A
#
# COMPACT_ATOMS: atom_id res chain seq x y z
N MET A 1 -67.81 46.45 -24.90
CA MET A 1 -68.15 45.07 -25.27
C MET A 1 -67.29 44.13 -24.43
N THR A 2 -67.75 43.81 -23.22
CA THR A 2 -68.33 42.50 -22.81
C THR A 2 -67.29 41.42 -22.46
N ARG A 3 -67.04 41.33 -21.14
CA ARG A 3 -66.88 40.14 -20.28
C ARG A 3 -65.87 39.02 -20.63
N ALA A 4 -64.86 38.97 -19.76
CA ALA A 4 -64.20 37.82 -19.14
C ALA A 4 -64.82 36.43 -19.33
N THR A 5 -63.96 35.44 -19.63
CA THR A 5 -64.13 34.05 -19.19
C THR A 5 -62.79 33.50 -18.67
N ARG A 6 -62.87 32.86 -17.51
CA ARG A 6 -61.80 32.33 -16.66
C ARG A 6 -61.41 30.89 -17.04
N LEU A 7 -60.23 30.49 -16.56
CA LEU A 7 -59.79 29.11 -16.19
C LEU A 7 -59.52 28.17 -17.39
N LEU A 8 -58.45 27.38 -17.49
CA LEU A 8 -57.66 26.64 -16.49
C LEU A 8 -56.20 26.46 -16.94
N LEU A 9 -55.31 26.46 -15.95
CA LEU A 9 -53.94 25.93 -16.01
C LEU A 9 -53.99 24.40 -16.18
N PRO A 10 -53.02 23.81 -16.90
CA PRO A 10 -52.44 22.57 -16.43
C PRO A 10 -50.94 22.76 -16.17
N VAL A 11 -50.57 22.52 -14.92
CA VAL A 11 -49.20 22.33 -14.45
C VAL A 11 -48.62 21.11 -15.18
N VAL A 12 -47.64 21.31 -16.05
CA VAL A 12 -46.82 20.20 -16.57
C VAL A 12 -45.76 19.88 -15.52
N ALA A 13 -46.11 19.05 -14.55
CA ALA A 13 -45.16 18.38 -13.67
C ALA A 13 -44.73 17.07 -14.35
N ALA A 14 -43.69 17.14 -15.19
CA ALA A 14 -43.03 15.94 -15.69
C ALA A 14 -42.17 15.37 -14.56
N ALA A 15 -42.68 14.30 -13.94
CA ALA A 15 -42.01 13.55 -12.90
C ALA A 15 -40.70 12.93 -13.44
N CYS A 16 -39.56 13.39 -12.94
CA CYS A 16 -38.32 12.63 -13.00
C CYS A 16 -38.49 11.36 -12.14
N LEU A 17 -38.83 10.24 -12.79
CA LEU A 17 -38.69 8.91 -12.21
C LEU A 17 -37.19 8.62 -12.08
N THR A 18 -36.60 9.04 -10.96
CA THR A 18 -35.33 8.49 -10.50
C THR A 18 -35.58 7.04 -10.11
N ALA A 19 -35.06 6.10 -10.90
CA ALA A 19 -34.93 4.72 -10.50
C ALA A 19 -33.93 4.65 -9.33
N LEU A 20 -34.44 4.86 -8.12
CA LEU A 20 -33.79 4.45 -6.89
C LEU A 20 -33.84 2.92 -6.86
N GLY A 21 -32.85 2.28 -7.49
CA GLY A 21 -32.55 0.89 -7.19
C GLY A 21 -32.32 0.72 -5.69
N PRO A 22 -32.69 -0.42 -5.09
CA PRO A 22 -32.51 -0.63 -3.67
C PRO A 22 -31.04 -0.40 -3.31
N ALA A 23 -30.79 0.61 -2.49
CA ALA A 23 -29.51 0.74 -1.81
C ALA A 23 -29.36 -0.52 -0.97
N SER A 24 -28.57 -1.47 -1.46
CA SER A 24 -28.19 -2.64 -0.68
C SER A 24 -27.52 -2.10 0.59
N PRO A 25 -27.96 -2.50 1.80
CA PRO A 25 -27.25 -2.11 3.00
C PRO A 25 -25.82 -2.60 2.87
N ALA A 26 -24.85 -1.68 2.94
CA ALA A 26 -23.45 -2.04 3.02
C ALA A 26 -23.29 -2.87 4.30
N LEU A 27 -23.19 -4.19 4.16
CA LEU A 27 -22.81 -5.07 5.26
C LEU A 27 -21.49 -4.54 5.83
N PRO A 28 -21.34 -4.45 7.16
CA PRO A 28 -20.05 -4.15 7.75
C PRO A 28 -19.07 -5.20 7.23
N ALA A 29 -18.12 -4.80 6.38
CA ALA A 29 -17.10 -5.72 5.89
C ALA A 29 -16.46 -6.38 7.12
N ALA A 30 -16.47 -7.72 7.18
CA ALA A 30 -15.80 -8.39 8.29
C ALA A 30 -14.34 -7.93 8.29
N ARG A 31 -13.70 -7.85 9.46
CA ARG A 31 -12.31 -7.39 9.58
C ARG A 31 -11.36 -8.18 8.68
N GLU A 32 -11.72 -9.43 8.38
CA GLU A 32 -11.02 -10.31 7.45
C GLU A 32 -11.23 -9.90 5.98
N ASP A 33 -12.46 -9.55 5.58
CA ASP A 33 -12.76 -9.02 4.24
C ASP A 33 -12.07 -7.68 3.99
N ALA A 34 -12.04 -6.79 4.99
CA ALA A 34 -11.34 -5.52 4.90
C ALA A 34 -9.81 -5.70 4.80
N ARG A 35 -9.25 -6.75 5.43
CA ARG A 35 -7.83 -7.12 5.32
C ARG A 35 -7.50 -7.77 3.98
N ALA A 36 -8.38 -8.63 3.47
CA ALA A 36 -8.25 -9.25 2.15
C ALA A 36 -8.41 -8.21 1.02
N ALA A 37 -9.31 -7.23 1.18
CA ALA A 37 -9.51 -6.13 0.25
C ALA A 37 -8.30 -5.18 0.13
N ALA A 38 -7.42 -5.15 1.15
CA ALA A 38 -6.19 -4.36 1.13
C ALA A 38 -5.02 -5.06 0.41
N ILE A 39 -5.16 -6.33 0.02
CA ILE A 39 -4.16 -7.08 -0.74
C ILE A 39 -4.68 -7.30 -2.15
N HIS A 40 -3.89 -6.93 -3.15
CA HIS A 40 -4.23 -7.02 -4.56
C HIS A 40 -3.30 -8.01 -5.27
N PRO A 41 -3.66 -9.30 -5.34
CA PRO A 41 -2.88 -10.28 -6.09
C PRO A 41 -2.89 -9.94 -7.58
N VAL A 42 -1.70 -9.85 -8.17
CA VAL A 42 -1.52 -9.62 -9.61
C VAL A 42 -0.67 -10.72 -10.21
N SER A 43 -1.00 -11.13 -11.44
CA SER A 43 -0.28 -12.19 -12.15
C SER A 43 0.58 -11.69 -13.31
N ASN A 44 0.45 -10.42 -13.70
CA ASN A 44 1.21 -9.84 -14.81
C ASN A 44 1.45 -8.33 -14.62
N ILE A 45 2.32 -7.78 -15.50
CA ILE A 45 2.74 -6.38 -15.45
C ILE A 45 1.56 -5.43 -15.67
N ALA A 46 0.65 -5.71 -16.60
CA ALA A 46 -0.47 -4.82 -16.90
C ALA A 46 -1.39 -4.62 -15.68
N GLN A 47 -1.73 -5.70 -14.98
CA GLN A 47 -2.50 -5.65 -13.74
C GLN A 47 -1.76 -4.88 -12.64
N MET A 48 -0.46 -5.15 -12.47
CA MET A 48 0.38 -4.45 -11.49
C MET A 48 0.39 -2.93 -11.76
N GLN A 49 0.58 -2.52 -13.02
CA GLN A 49 0.60 -1.11 -13.40
C GLN A 49 -0.78 -0.44 -13.24
N ALA A 50 -1.87 -1.16 -13.55
CA ALA A 50 -3.23 -0.66 -13.33
C ALA A 50 -3.53 -0.42 -11.84
N TRP A 51 -2.97 -1.22 -10.93
CA TRP A 51 -3.06 -0.96 -9.50
C TRP A 51 -2.14 0.19 -9.07
N LEU A 52 -0.88 0.20 -9.51
CA LEU A 52 0.11 1.24 -9.17
C LEU A 52 -0.33 2.63 -9.62
N SER A 53 -1.03 2.77 -10.74
CA SER A 53 -1.51 4.07 -11.25
C SER A 53 -2.54 4.74 -10.33
N ARG A 54 -3.20 3.95 -9.47
CA ARG A 54 -4.16 4.44 -8.46
C ARG A 54 -3.49 4.83 -7.15
N VAL A 55 -2.24 4.41 -6.93
CA VAL A 55 -1.51 4.66 -5.69
C VAL A 55 -0.99 6.10 -5.68
N PRO A 56 -1.33 6.91 -4.65
CA PRO A 56 -0.79 8.26 -4.51
C PRO A 56 0.74 8.25 -4.35
N VAL A 57 1.41 9.13 -5.09
CA VAL A 57 2.86 9.31 -5.01
C VAL A 57 3.20 10.39 -4.00
N THR A 58 4.16 10.13 -3.11
CA THR A 58 4.73 11.15 -2.22
C THR A 58 5.49 12.18 -3.04
N ARG A 59 5.10 13.44 -2.88
CA ARG A 59 5.73 14.58 -3.59
C ARG A 59 6.43 15.54 -2.63
N GLU A 60 5.98 15.59 -1.38
CA GLU A 60 6.49 16.50 -0.37
C GLU A 60 7.29 15.73 0.67
N PHE A 61 8.48 16.24 0.96
CA PHE A 61 9.42 15.67 1.92
C PHE A 61 9.97 16.76 2.82
N PRO A 62 10.28 16.45 4.10
CA PRO A 62 11.00 17.38 4.97
C PRO A 62 12.34 17.84 4.35
N PRO A 63 12.82 19.05 4.64
CA PRO A 63 14.08 19.57 4.08
C PRO A 63 15.30 18.68 4.35
N ASP A 64 15.32 18.00 5.50
CA ASP A 64 16.41 17.11 5.90
C ASP A 64 16.30 15.69 5.33
N PHE A 65 15.20 15.36 4.64
CA PHE A 65 14.84 13.99 4.26
C PHE A 65 15.98 13.25 3.55
N ALA A 66 16.54 13.82 2.48
CA ALA A 66 17.57 13.15 1.70
C ALA A 66 18.88 13.00 2.48
N GLY A 67 19.25 14.00 3.27
CA GLY A 67 20.45 13.96 4.12
C GLY A 67 20.32 12.88 5.20
N SER A 68 19.21 12.90 5.94
CA SER A 68 18.89 11.91 6.96
C SER A 68 18.80 10.50 6.38
N LEU A 69 18.15 10.32 5.23
CA LEU A 69 18.04 9.01 4.58
C LEU A 69 19.40 8.45 4.17
N ARG A 70 20.34 9.26 3.67
CA ARG A 70 21.73 8.81 3.42
C ARG A 70 22.46 8.46 4.70
N ALA A 71 22.32 9.29 5.74
CA ALA A 71 22.98 9.05 7.02
C ALA A 71 22.56 7.72 7.66
N TYR A 72 21.29 7.31 7.49
CA TYR A 72 20.80 6.02 7.98
C TYR A 72 21.37 4.81 7.22
N ALA A 73 21.87 4.96 6.00
CA ALA A 73 22.26 3.84 5.15
C ALA A 73 23.37 2.94 5.75
N SER A 74 24.21 3.47 6.64
CA SER A 74 25.27 2.72 7.31
C SER A 74 24.82 1.94 8.54
N ALA A 75 23.67 2.29 9.14
CA ALA A 75 23.16 1.69 10.38
C ALA A 75 22.02 0.69 10.13
N PHE A 76 21.43 0.70 8.94
CA PHE A 76 20.23 -0.07 8.62
C PHE A 76 20.42 -0.90 7.35
N VAL A 77 19.63 -1.97 7.25
CA VAL A 77 19.54 -2.81 6.06
C VAL A 77 18.06 -2.99 5.68
N ILE A 78 17.79 -3.01 4.37
CA ILE A 78 16.49 -3.41 3.84
C ILE A 78 16.52 -4.91 3.53
N GLU A 79 15.55 -5.65 4.03
CA GLU A 79 15.38 -7.07 3.72
C GLU A 79 14.06 -7.29 3.01
N MET A 80 14.04 -8.11 1.96
CA MET A 80 12.84 -8.34 1.17
C MET A 80 12.60 -9.82 0.88
N SER A 81 11.37 -10.28 1.09
CA SER A 81 10.94 -11.63 0.67
C SER A 81 10.75 -11.67 -0.85
N THR A 82 11.08 -12.79 -1.49
CA THR A 82 10.88 -12.98 -2.94
C THR A 82 10.31 -14.36 -3.25
N ALA A 83 9.78 -14.53 -4.46
CA ALA A 83 9.38 -15.83 -5.01
C ALA A 83 9.67 -15.89 -6.52
N PRO A 84 9.96 -17.10 -7.06
CA PRO A 84 10.13 -17.28 -8.51
C PRO A 84 8.88 -16.84 -9.28
N GLY A 85 9.07 -16.16 -10.42
CA GLY A 85 7.97 -15.68 -11.26
C GLY A 85 7.14 -14.54 -10.67
N CYS A 86 7.51 -13.99 -9.51
CA CYS A 86 6.77 -12.91 -8.85
C CYS A 86 7.02 -11.56 -9.53
N VAL A 87 6.05 -11.10 -10.35
CA VAL A 87 6.13 -9.80 -11.05
C VAL A 87 6.32 -8.62 -10.09
N PRO A 88 5.55 -8.48 -8.99
CA PRO A 88 5.75 -7.37 -8.04
C PRO A 88 7.08 -7.45 -7.29
N CYS A 89 7.67 -8.64 -7.14
CA CYS A 89 8.98 -8.80 -6.52
C CYS A 89 10.09 -8.22 -7.41
N ALA A 90 10.03 -8.46 -8.71
CA ALA A 90 10.98 -7.88 -9.66
C ALA A 90 10.86 -6.34 -9.71
N ASP A 91 9.63 -5.82 -9.70
CA ASP A 91 9.37 -4.37 -9.67
C ASP A 91 9.89 -3.73 -8.37
N LEU A 92 9.61 -4.33 -7.21
CA LEU A 92 10.11 -3.81 -5.94
C LEU A 92 11.63 -3.88 -5.85
N TRP A 93 12.27 -4.97 -6.30
CA TRP A 93 13.73 -5.07 -6.37
C TRP A 93 14.34 -3.96 -7.23
N THR A 94 13.73 -3.65 -8.37
CA THR A 94 14.18 -2.58 -9.27
C THR A 94 14.16 -1.23 -8.55
N ARG A 95 13.09 -0.93 -7.81
CA ARG A 95 12.94 0.34 -7.08
C ARG A 95 13.83 0.43 -5.86
N LEU A 96 14.03 -0.68 -5.16
CA LEU A 96 15.04 -0.77 -4.11
C LEU A 96 16.42 -0.54 -4.71
N GLY A 97 16.74 -1.10 -5.88
CA GLY A 97 17.98 -0.80 -6.62
C GLY A 97 18.21 0.70 -6.83
N MET A 98 17.16 1.45 -7.22
CA MET A 98 17.22 2.91 -7.34
C MET A 98 17.50 3.58 -5.99
N LEU A 99 16.83 3.14 -4.91
CA LEU A 99 17.07 3.64 -3.55
C LEU A 99 18.53 3.42 -3.12
N ARG A 100 19.10 2.25 -3.43
CA ARG A 100 20.52 1.93 -3.16
C ARG A 100 21.44 2.87 -3.91
N GLN A 101 21.18 3.09 -5.20
CA GLN A 101 22.00 3.99 -6.02
C GLN A 101 21.94 5.44 -5.52
N HIS A 102 20.76 5.92 -5.10
CA HIS A 102 20.58 7.31 -4.69
C HIS A 102 20.97 7.61 -3.24
N TYR A 103 20.78 6.64 -2.34
CA TYR A 103 20.92 6.85 -0.90
C TYR A 103 21.93 5.92 -0.21
N GLY A 104 22.50 4.94 -0.92
CA GLY A 104 23.57 4.07 -0.39
C GLY A 104 23.10 2.90 0.48
N TRP A 105 21.79 2.63 0.56
CA TRP A 105 21.25 1.60 1.43
C TRP A 105 21.63 0.19 0.99
N GLN A 106 21.95 -0.65 1.97
CA GLN A 106 22.16 -2.07 1.76
C GLN A 106 20.82 -2.80 1.64
N MET A 107 20.77 -3.80 0.75
CA MET A 107 19.62 -4.66 0.60
C MET A 107 20.01 -6.13 0.63
N ARG A 108 19.14 -6.96 1.19
CA ARG A 108 19.31 -8.42 1.23
C ARG A 108 17.99 -9.13 0.93
N THR A 109 18.10 -10.29 0.31
CA THR A 109 16.95 -11.20 0.19
C THR A 109 16.72 -11.84 1.55
N LEU A 110 15.46 -11.88 1.97
CA LEU A 110 15.03 -12.57 3.17
C LEU A 110 14.73 -14.04 2.84
N SER A 111 15.13 -14.96 3.71
CA SER A 111 14.77 -16.38 3.58
C SER A 111 13.24 -16.55 3.59
N ARG A 112 12.75 -17.65 3.05
CA ARG A 112 11.31 -17.93 3.02
C ARG A 112 10.77 -18.15 4.43
N GLU A 113 11.54 -18.83 5.25
CA GLU A 113 11.23 -19.17 6.65
C GLU A 113 11.12 -17.89 7.49
N ASP A 114 12.09 -16.98 7.36
CA ASP A 114 12.07 -15.69 8.06
C ASP A 114 10.91 -14.81 7.56
N ALA A 115 10.63 -14.84 6.25
CA ALA A 115 9.52 -14.08 5.68
C ALA A 115 8.18 -14.54 6.27
N LEU A 116 7.98 -15.86 6.42
CA LEU A 116 6.77 -16.43 7.03
C LEU A 116 6.66 -16.05 8.51
N LEU A 117 7.74 -16.20 9.29
CA LEU A 117 7.76 -15.87 10.71
C LEU A 117 7.44 -14.38 10.94
N ARG A 118 8.08 -13.49 10.19
CA ARG A 118 7.89 -12.03 10.31
C ARG A 118 6.49 -11.60 9.86
N SER A 119 5.97 -12.20 8.80
CA SER A 119 4.61 -11.98 8.33
C SER A 119 3.56 -12.41 9.36
N GLY A 120 3.76 -13.55 10.01
CA GLY A 120 2.88 -14.05 11.08
C GLY A 120 2.82 -13.08 12.27
N ARG A 121 3.97 -12.51 12.68
CA ARG A 121 4.02 -11.49 13.76
C ARG A 121 3.23 -10.22 13.45
N LEU A 122 3.00 -9.91 12.18
CA LEU A 122 2.19 -8.76 11.75
C LEU A 122 0.69 -9.08 11.70
N GLY A 123 0.27 -10.31 12.03
CA GLY A 123 -1.14 -10.72 12.02
C GLY A 123 -1.77 -10.64 10.63
N LEU A 124 -0.95 -10.78 9.58
CA LEU A 124 -1.39 -10.76 8.20
C LEU A 124 -1.77 -12.20 7.79
N PRO A 125 -3.04 -12.46 7.43
CA PRO A 125 -3.57 -13.83 7.30
C PRO A 125 -2.89 -14.67 6.21
N TRP A 126 -2.28 -14.04 5.21
CA TRP A 126 -1.30 -14.63 4.29
C TRP A 126 -0.65 -13.49 3.49
N VAL A 127 0.68 -13.35 3.53
CA VAL A 127 1.36 -12.24 2.82
C VAL A 127 1.99 -12.80 1.56
N GLY A 128 1.35 -12.53 0.43
CA GLY A 128 1.98 -12.74 -0.87
C GLY A 128 3.31 -11.96 -0.94
N HIS A 129 4.18 -12.37 -1.84
CA HIS A 129 5.45 -11.68 -2.05
C HIS A 129 5.26 -10.47 -3.00
N PRO A 130 6.04 -9.39 -2.86
CA PRO A 130 7.09 -9.18 -1.87
C PRO A 130 6.56 -8.49 -0.60
N VAL A 131 7.36 -8.59 0.45
CA VAL A 131 7.28 -7.72 1.64
C VAL A 131 8.69 -7.26 1.93
N ALA A 132 8.86 -5.98 2.24
CA ALA A 132 10.15 -5.38 2.57
C ALA A 132 10.13 -4.80 3.98
N TRP A 133 11.23 -4.98 4.71
CA TRP A 133 11.44 -4.48 6.06
C TRP A 133 12.74 -3.70 6.14
N VAL A 134 12.76 -2.70 7.01
CA VAL A 134 13.98 -2.08 7.51
C VAL A 134 14.27 -2.64 8.89
N ARG A 135 15.54 -2.93 9.17
CA ARG A 135 16.03 -3.27 10.51
C ARG A 135 17.42 -2.66 10.75
N PRO A 136 17.80 -2.42 12.01
CA PRO A 136 19.19 -2.11 12.36
C PRO A 136 20.11 -3.28 11.97
N ILE A 137 21.37 -2.96 11.67
CA ILE A 137 22.39 -3.97 11.37
C ILE A 137 22.77 -4.75 12.64
N ASP A 138 22.82 -4.07 13.78
CA ASP A 138 23.23 -4.56 15.10
C ASP A 138 22.09 -5.21 15.91
N ASP A 139 20.83 -4.96 15.56
CA ASP A 139 19.66 -5.56 16.19
C ASP A 139 18.71 -6.19 15.16
N PRO A 140 18.87 -7.49 14.86
CA PRO A 140 18.02 -8.17 13.89
C PRO A 140 16.59 -8.43 14.40
N SER A 141 16.33 -8.22 15.69
CA SER A 141 15.01 -8.49 16.29
C SER A 141 14.02 -7.35 16.08
N ARG A 142 14.51 -6.12 15.94
CA ARG A 142 13.72 -4.91 15.71
C ARG A 142 13.60 -4.62 14.22
N MET A 143 12.39 -4.65 13.69
CA MET A 143 12.14 -4.41 12.28
C MET A 143 10.83 -3.68 12.06
N VAL A 144 10.78 -2.90 10.99
CA VAL A 144 9.60 -2.14 10.58
C VAL A 144 9.30 -2.45 9.12
N PRO A 145 8.09 -2.91 8.77
CA PRO A 145 7.71 -3.10 7.38
C PRO A 145 7.67 -1.76 6.65
N ILE A 146 8.25 -1.72 5.45
CA ILE A 146 8.27 -0.54 4.57
C ILE A 146 7.48 -0.74 3.28
N ALA A 147 7.15 -1.98 2.93
CA ALA A 147 6.25 -2.32 1.84
C ALA A 147 5.60 -3.69 2.07
N ILE A 148 4.29 -3.77 1.80
CA ILE A 148 3.57 -5.02 1.55
C ILE A 148 3.12 -4.92 0.10
N GLY A 149 3.66 -5.77 -0.78
CA GLY A 149 3.59 -5.58 -2.22
C GLY A 149 4.59 -4.54 -2.76
N THR A 150 4.41 -4.12 -4.01
CA THR A 150 5.24 -3.07 -4.63
C THR A 150 4.60 -1.66 -4.56
N ASP A 151 5.41 -0.61 -4.62
CA ASP A 151 4.96 0.79 -4.48
C ASP A 151 5.87 1.74 -5.29
N HIS A 152 5.54 3.02 -5.38
CA HIS A 152 6.35 4.05 -6.01
C HIS A 152 7.68 4.28 -5.29
N ALA A 153 8.76 4.52 -6.04
CA ALA A 153 10.09 4.73 -5.44
C ALA A 153 10.14 5.87 -4.40
N PRO A 154 9.47 7.03 -4.61
CA PRO A 154 9.34 8.07 -3.57
C PRO A 154 8.63 7.59 -2.29
N ASN A 155 7.63 6.71 -2.42
CA ASN A 155 6.92 6.14 -1.26
C ASN A 155 7.82 5.17 -0.49
N LEU A 156 8.60 4.35 -1.19
CA LEU A 156 9.56 3.45 -0.55
C LEU A 156 10.63 4.21 0.21
N ALA A 157 11.19 5.27 -0.38
CA ALA A 157 12.16 6.14 0.29
C ALA A 157 11.56 6.78 1.55
N ARG A 158 10.33 7.31 1.46
CA ARG A 158 9.57 7.85 2.60
C ARG A 158 9.45 6.80 3.70
N ASN A 159 9.01 5.60 3.37
CA ASN A 159 8.78 4.53 4.34
C ASN A 159 10.08 4.07 5.00
N ALA A 160 11.19 3.98 4.25
CA ALA A 160 12.50 3.66 4.79
C ALA A 160 13.00 4.73 5.78
N TRP A 161 12.84 6.01 5.45
CA TRP A 161 13.18 7.12 6.34
C TRP A 161 12.35 7.09 7.64
N LEU A 162 11.04 6.86 7.54
CA LEU A 162 10.15 6.75 8.71
C LEU A 162 10.50 5.54 9.58
N ALA A 163 10.77 4.39 8.96
CA ALA A 163 11.17 3.18 9.66
C ALA A 163 12.45 3.41 10.45
N ALA A 164 13.48 4.02 9.84
CA ALA A 164 14.70 4.38 10.54
C ALA A 164 14.43 5.30 11.75
N ARG A 165 13.58 6.32 11.60
CA ARG A 165 13.21 7.21 12.71
C ARG A 165 12.47 6.50 13.85
N MET A 166 11.57 5.58 13.53
CA MET A 166 10.92 4.75 14.56
C MET A 166 11.93 3.87 15.29
N LEU A 167 12.88 3.29 14.55
CA LEU A 167 13.89 2.40 15.11
C LEU A 167 14.93 3.16 15.96
N THR A 168 15.15 4.45 15.69
CA THR A 168 15.97 5.34 16.54
C THR A 168 15.21 6.01 17.69
N GLY A 169 13.92 5.68 17.89
CA GLY A 169 13.14 6.13 19.05
C GLY A 169 12.42 7.47 18.88
N VAL A 170 12.32 8.01 17.66
CA VAL A 170 11.48 9.19 17.40
C VAL A 170 10.00 8.81 17.54
N ARG A 171 9.22 9.62 18.27
CA ARG A 171 7.82 9.30 18.63
C ARG A 171 6.96 8.91 17.40
N PRO A 172 6.25 7.77 17.45
CA PRO A 172 5.55 7.19 16.30
C PRO A 172 4.31 7.93 15.80
N GLU A 173 3.82 8.95 16.51
CA GLU A 173 2.59 9.68 16.18
C GLU A 173 2.56 10.15 14.71
N VAL A 174 3.72 10.53 14.17
CA VAL A 174 3.93 10.94 12.78
C VAL A 174 4.20 9.74 11.85
N GLY A 175 4.87 8.69 12.35
CA GLY A 175 5.27 7.56 11.52
C GLY A 175 4.18 6.53 11.24
N VAL A 176 3.25 6.30 12.18
CA VAL A 176 2.24 5.24 12.07
C VAL A 176 1.18 5.57 11.01
N ARG A 177 0.79 6.85 10.86
CA ARG A 177 -0.12 7.30 9.77
C ARG A 177 0.52 7.27 8.38
N ALA A 178 1.84 7.25 8.29
CA ALA A 178 2.54 7.26 7.02
C ALA A 178 2.98 5.86 6.55
N LEU A 179 3.20 4.93 7.49
CA LEU A 179 3.37 3.50 7.19
C LEU A 179 2.04 2.76 6.96
N SER A 180 0.89 3.33 7.34
CA SER A 180 -0.43 2.75 7.07
C SER A 180 -0.84 2.76 5.59
N LYS A 181 0.05 3.18 4.68
CA LYS A 181 -0.17 3.26 3.23
C LYS A 181 0.65 2.21 2.48
N PHE A 182 0.54 0.95 2.90
CA PHE A 182 1.01 -0.15 2.05
C PHE A 182 0.02 -0.33 0.89
N THR A 183 0.55 -0.58 -0.30
CA THR A 183 -0.27 -0.76 -1.50
C THR A 183 -0.93 -2.14 -1.57
N GLY A 184 -0.30 -3.15 -0.96
CA GLY A 184 -0.77 -4.53 -0.98
C GLY A 184 -0.67 -5.22 -2.34
N ILE A 185 0.04 -4.66 -3.32
CA ILE A 185 0.16 -5.22 -4.68
C ILE A 185 1.17 -6.38 -4.66
N VAL A 186 0.68 -7.60 -4.48
CA VAL A 186 1.49 -8.82 -4.31
C VAL A 186 1.36 -9.76 -5.50
N GLY A 187 2.34 -10.63 -5.70
CA GLY A 187 2.26 -11.69 -6.70
C GLY A 187 1.15 -12.69 -6.34
N ALA A 188 0.34 -13.05 -7.32
CA ALA A 188 -0.61 -14.15 -7.18
C ALA A 188 0.16 -15.46 -6.90
N SER A 189 -0.02 -16.05 -5.73
CA SER A 189 0.50 -17.39 -5.43
C SER A 189 -0.65 -18.41 -5.37
N PRO A 190 -0.39 -19.71 -5.61
CA PRO A 190 -1.41 -20.76 -5.56
C PRO A 190 -2.23 -20.76 -4.26
N ILE A 191 -1.63 -20.33 -3.14
CA ILE A 191 -2.30 -20.24 -1.83
C ILE A 191 -3.30 -19.07 -1.78
N SER A 192 -3.12 -18.02 -2.59
CA SER A 192 -4.02 -16.86 -2.69
C SER A 192 -5.43 -17.22 -3.20
N ARG A 193 -5.63 -18.41 -3.77
CA ARG A 193 -6.93 -18.86 -4.30
C ARG A 193 -7.85 -19.43 -3.23
N PHE A 194 -7.35 -19.74 -2.03
CA PHE A 194 -8.15 -20.40 -0.98
C PHE A 194 -9.04 -19.46 -0.16
N HIS A 195 -9.02 -18.15 -0.45
CA HIS A 195 -9.86 -17.15 0.23
C HIS A 195 -10.75 -16.36 -0.74
N ARG A 196 -11.13 -16.97 -1.87
CA ARG A 196 -12.13 -16.38 -2.78
C ARG A 196 -13.46 -17.10 -2.63
#